data_AF-A0A9N8EB74-F1
#
_entry.id   AF-A0A9N8EB74-F1
#
_cell.length_a   1.000
_cell.length_b   1.000
_cell.length_c   1.000
_cell.angle_alpha   90.00
_cell.angle_beta   90.00
_cell.angle_gamma   90.00
#
_symmetry.space_group_name_H-M   'P 1'
#
loop_
_entity.id
_entity.type
_entity.pdbx_description
1 polymer ?
#
loop_
_entity_poly.entity_id
_entity_poly.type
_entity_poly.pdbx_seq_one_letter_code
_entity_poly.pdbx_strand_id
1 'polypeptide(L)'
;MSSNSNNNNKENTMTTDHHSCSMCGKDSKTRCSQCQSKWYCGRECQKTDWKEHKKICFPVNSTCTRCLLPTSANQGICCVPHPEYLMEDMGSSFGPDGQTLSFSCKACGEHFSKVNKDRHQTNFSFQPAHAEWCFQGRHTVKPLKEGDERRICNDVATINRNDGDTTQQFQQRLTTEMDPSTVRILVIQNGDGFYDDTVEPVLDLHMPLLEELQLINVCFSKIVLNDAKTPRLSTIEMQNLPDECDMELKCSNLRDFNCRHHHGDCEWVQDMLDTTHQLVSFRTYKLGLDEVKFGPHLAMLKHIYIHRSDCLCDVVLGAPHLQYLRLQGCYSLESLKIKPKGGSRFTVETVNSNMSQQVIKTLKNSPRVMWDGDEVDEHAGVGGSPMEAMFRMMH
;
A
#
# COMPACT_ATOMS: atom_id res chain seq x y z
N MET A 1 -68.66 -2.84 46.99
CA MET A 1 -68.65 -1.43 46.57
C MET A 1 -67.22 -1.06 46.24
N SER A 2 -66.78 -0.76 45.03
CA SER A 2 -67.30 -0.82 43.67
C SER A 2 -66.01 -0.80 42.82
N SER A 3 -65.72 -1.85 42.07
CA SER A 3 -65.79 -1.83 40.60
C SER A 3 -65.28 -0.51 39.99
N ASN A 4 -64.14 -0.54 39.31
CA ASN A 4 -64.00 0.30 38.13
C ASN A 4 -63.12 -0.36 37.06
N SER A 5 -63.80 -1.15 36.24
CA SER A 5 -63.34 -1.55 34.92
C SER A 5 -63.43 -0.33 34.01
N ASN A 6 -62.30 0.17 33.51
CA ASN A 6 -62.30 1.05 32.34
C ASN A 6 -61.68 0.31 31.16
N ASN A 7 -62.57 -0.36 30.46
CA ASN A 7 -62.38 -0.91 29.14
C ASN A 7 -62.68 0.24 28.15
N ASN A 8 -61.64 0.84 27.56
CA ASN A 8 -61.82 1.82 26.48
C ASN A 8 -61.05 1.36 25.24
N ASN A 9 -61.84 0.92 24.27
CA ASN A 9 -61.64 0.98 22.83
C ASN A 9 -60.20 0.86 22.31
N LYS A 10 -59.88 -0.33 21.78
CA LYS A 10 -58.93 -0.48 20.68
C LYS A 10 -59.51 0.23 19.45
N GLU A 11 -59.23 1.52 19.31
CA GLU A 11 -59.28 2.18 18.02
C GLU A 11 -58.26 1.50 17.11
N ASN A 12 -58.78 0.72 16.16
CA ASN A 12 -58.03 0.16 15.06
C ASN A 12 -57.74 1.30 14.08
N THR A 13 -56.71 2.10 14.37
CA THR A 13 -56.13 3.03 13.40
C THR A 13 -55.43 2.22 12.32
N MET A 14 -56.21 1.80 11.32
CA MET A 14 -55.69 1.43 10.01
C MET A 14 -55.08 2.68 9.40
N THR A 15 -53.79 2.93 9.68
CA THR A 15 -52.98 3.85 8.91
C THR A 15 -52.83 3.25 7.53
N THR A 16 -53.71 3.63 6.60
CA THR A 16 -53.48 3.40 5.17
C THR A 16 -52.27 4.24 4.79
N ASP A 17 -51.07 3.66 4.83
CA ASP A 17 -49.88 4.32 4.32
C ASP A 17 -50.08 4.55 2.82
N HIS A 18 -50.43 5.80 2.51
CA HIS A 18 -50.70 6.25 1.14
C HIS A 18 -49.35 6.45 0.45
N HIS A 19 -48.96 5.47 -0.37
CA HIS A 19 -47.69 5.51 -1.08
C HIS A 19 -47.86 6.06 -2.50
N SER A 20 -47.09 7.06 -2.90
CA SER A 20 -47.15 7.64 -4.26
C SER A 20 -46.35 6.84 -5.29
N CYS A 21 -46.88 6.74 -6.51
CA CYS A 21 -46.25 6.04 -7.62
C CYS A 21 -44.97 6.74 -8.04
N SER A 22 -43.84 6.02 -8.04
CA SER A 22 -42.52 6.55 -8.37
C SER A 22 -42.37 7.04 -9.82
N MET A 23 -43.38 6.84 -10.68
CA MET A 23 -43.38 7.30 -12.07
C MET A 23 -44.38 8.41 -12.39
N CYS A 24 -45.54 8.44 -11.75
CA CYS A 24 -46.61 9.38 -12.09
C CYS A 24 -47.25 10.08 -10.89
N GLY A 25 -46.78 9.83 -9.67
CA GLY A 25 -47.24 10.46 -8.44
C GLY A 25 -48.59 9.98 -7.89
N LYS A 26 -49.41 9.30 -8.71
CA LYS A 26 -50.72 8.73 -8.30
C LYS A 26 -50.58 7.68 -7.20
N ASP A 27 -51.67 7.40 -6.50
CA ASP A 27 -51.75 6.36 -5.47
C ASP A 27 -51.25 5.00 -5.96
N SER A 28 -50.31 4.44 -5.20
CA SER A 28 -49.72 3.15 -5.50
C SER A 28 -50.53 2.02 -4.89
N LYS A 29 -50.62 0.93 -5.63
CA LYS A 29 -51.28 -0.31 -5.18
C LYS A 29 -50.29 -1.44 -4.96
N THR A 30 -49.09 -1.30 -5.51
CA THR A 30 -48.08 -2.36 -5.57
C THR A 30 -46.69 -1.76 -5.38
N ARG A 31 -45.78 -2.55 -4.84
CA ARG A 31 -44.34 -2.25 -4.79
C ARG A 31 -43.56 -3.26 -5.61
N CYS A 32 -42.36 -2.91 -6.02
CA CYS A 32 -41.46 -3.84 -6.71
C CYS A 32 -41.27 -5.11 -5.85
N SER A 33 -41.55 -6.29 -6.39
CA SER A 33 -41.45 -7.55 -5.62
C SER A 33 -40.03 -7.88 -5.18
N GLN A 34 -39.03 -7.44 -5.95
CA GLN A 34 -37.63 -7.75 -5.72
C GLN A 34 -37.01 -6.88 -4.61
N CYS A 35 -36.99 -5.56 -4.80
CA CYS A 35 -36.37 -4.64 -3.85
C CYS A 35 -37.34 -4.10 -2.79
N GLN A 36 -38.65 -4.18 -3.05
CA GLN A 36 -39.70 -3.67 -2.17
C GLN A 36 -39.61 -2.16 -1.82
N SER A 37 -38.72 -1.41 -2.48
CA SER A 37 -38.44 0.00 -2.16
C SER A 37 -39.21 1.01 -3.02
N LYS A 38 -39.48 0.70 -4.29
CA LYS A 38 -40.28 1.56 -5.18
C LYS A 38 -41.74 1.10 -5.26
N TRP A 39 -42.64 2.09 -5.26
CA TRP A 39 -44.09 1.90 -5.34
C TRP A 39 -44.63 2.33 -6.70
N TYR A 40 -45.63 1.60 -7.20
CA TYR A 40 -46.24 1.84 -8.50
C TYR A 40 -47.77 1.71 -8.41
N CYS A 41 -48.47 2.56 -9.17
CA CYS A 41 -49.93 2.47 -9.33
C CYS A 41 -50.38 1.28 -10.19
N GLY A 42 -49.46 0.69 -10.96
CA GLY A 42 -49.70 -0.52 -11.74
C GLY A 42 -48.50 -0.94 -12.60
N ARG A 43 -48.67 -2.06 -13.31
CA ARG A 43 -47.61 -2.73 -14.10
C ARG A 43 -47.04 -1.85 -15.22
N GLU A 44 -47.86 -0.99 -15.82
CA GLU A 44 -47.43 -0.09 -16.90
C GLU A 44 -46.39 0.92 -16.39
N CYS A 45 -46.63 1.56 -15.23
CA CYS A 45 -45.65 2.44 -14.61
C CYS A 45 -44.36 1.70 -14.23
N GLN A 46 -44.47 0.49 -13.66
CA GLN A 46 -43.30 -0.31 -13.33
C GLN A 46 -42.45 -0.67 -14.57
N LYS A 47 -43.08 -1.08 -15.69
CA LYS A 47 -42.37 -1.41 -16.94
C LYS A 47 -41.66 -0.19 -17.52
N THR A 48 -42.29 0.99 -17.46
CA THR A 48 -41.68 2.24 -17.94
C THR A 48 -40.45 2.61 -17.10
N ASP A 49 -40.54 2.49 -15.78
CA ASP A 49 -39.39 2.73 -14.87
C ASP A 49 -38.30 1.67 -15.01
N TRP A 50 -38.66 0.43 -15.40
CA TRP A 50 -37.77 -0.73 -15.32
C TRP A 50 -36.42 -0.53 -16.02
N LYS A 51 -36.37 0.26 -17.10
CA LYS A 51 -35.11 0.57 -17.78
C LYS A 51 -34.08 1.19 -16.85
N GLU A 52 -34.50 2.10 -15.97
CA GLU A 52 -33.65 2.75 -14.97
C GLU A 52 -33.66 1.99 -13.64
N HIS A 53 -34.82 1.55 -13.17
CA HIS A 53 -34.96 0.86 -11.89
C HIS A 53 -34.13 -0.42 -11.80
N LYS A 54 -34.07 -1.23 -12.87
CA LYS A 54 -33.30 -2.49 -12.87
C LYS A 54 -31.81 -2.30 -12.55
N LYS A 55 -31.28 -1.10 -12.77
CA LYS A 55 -29.87 -0.77 -12.52
C LYS A 55 -29.56 -0.62 -11.02
N ILE A 56 -30.59 -0.44 -10.19
CA ILE A 56 -30.52 -0.24 -8.74
C ILE A 56 -31.50 -1.14 -7.96
N CYS A 57 -32.12 -2.12 -8.64
CA CYS A 57 -33.08 -3.04 -8.05
C CYS A 57 -32.34 -4.29 -7.54
N PHE A 58 -32.12 -4.35 -6.23
CA PHE A 58 -31.49 -5.49 -5.56
C PHE A 58 -32.52 -6.19 -4.67
N PRO A 59 -32.39 -7.52 -4.44
CA PRO A 59 -33.17 -8.20 -3.41
C PRO A 59 -33.04 -7.51 -2.05
N VAL A 60 -34.09 -7.57 -1.24
CA VAL A 60 -34.08 -7.05 0.14
C VAL A 60 -32.90 -7.66 0.91
N ASN A 61 -32.20 -6.85 1.71
CA ASN A 61 -31.01 -7.25 2.48
C ASN A 61 -29.82 -7.74 1.64
N SER A 62 -29.73 -7.34 0.37
CA SER A 62 -28.52 -7.60 -0.42
C SER A 62 -27.35 -6.75 0.05
N THR A 63 -26.17 -7.36 0.06
CA THR A 63 -24.89 -6.69 0.32
C THR A 63 -24.15 -6.46 -0.99
N CYS A 64 -23.56 -5.28 -1.14
CA CYS A 64 -22.72 -4.95 -2.27
C CYS A 64 -21.42 -5.77 -2.21
N THR A 65 -21.12 -6.52 -3.26
CA THR A 65 -19.87 -7.28 -3.42
C THR A 65 -18.62 -6.41 -3.56
N ARG A 66 -18.78 -5.08 -3.73
CA ARG A 66 -17.68 -4.13 -3.86
C ARG A 66 -17.33 -3.41 -2.56
N CYS A 67 -18.30 -2.75 -1.92
CA CYS A 67 -18.06 -1.99 -0.70
C CYS A 67 -18.49 -2.73 0.59
N LEU A 68 -19.08 -3.93 0.46
CA LEU A 68 -19.58 -4.75 1.57
C LEU A 68 -20.68 -4.11 2.42
N LEU A 69 -21.24 -2.97 1.99
CA LEU A 69 -22.39 -2.34 2.62
C LEU A 69 -23.71 -2.85 2.03
N PRO A 70 -24.83 -2.74 2.77
CA PRO A 70 -26.16 -2.97 2.20
C PRO A 70 -26.36 -2.14 0.93
N THR A 71 -27.01 -2.70 -0.10
CA THR A 71 -27.19 -1.99 -1.39
C THR A 71 -28.08 -0.75 -1.31
N SER A 72 -28.75 -0.53 -0.16
CA SER A 72 -29.51 0.68 0.17
C SER A 72 -28.67 1.77 0.84
N ALA A 73 -27.43 1.48 1.24
CA ALA A 73 -26.54 2.44 1.89
C ALA A 73 -26.14 3.57 0.94
N ASN A 74 -25.70 4.70 1.51
CA ASN A 74 -25.17 5.87 0.79
C ASN A 74 -26.08 6.35 -0.34
N GLN A 75 -27.40 6.38 -0.08
CA GLN A 75 -28.41 6.80 -1.04
C GLN A 75 -28.37 5.99 -2.37
N GLY A 76 -27.94 4.73 -2.30
CA GLY A 76 -27.82 3.83 -3.46
C GLY A 76 -26.51 3.99 -4.26
N ILE A 77 -25.55 4.76 -3.74
CA ILE A 77 -24.23 4.96 -4.36
C ILE A 77 -23.21 4.08 -3.64
N CYS A 78 -22.47 3.28 -4.39
CA CYS A 78 -21.31 2.56 -3.90
C CYS A 78 -20.10 3.48 -3.94
N CYS A 79 -19.53 3.77 -2.78
CA CYS A 79 -18.29 4.51 -2.62
C CYS A 79 -17.24 3.57 -2.02
N VAL A 80 -16.05 3.53 -2.61
CA VAL A 80 -14.90 2.77 -2.11
C VAL A 80 -13.73 3.74 -1.98
N PRO A 81 -13.12 3.88 -0.79
CA PRO A 81 -11.92 4.70 -0.60
C PRO A 81 -10.74 4.11 -1.38
N HIS A 82 -9.67 4.89 -1.53
CA HIS A 82 -8.40 4.37 -2.04
C HIS A 82 -7.82 3.35 -1.07
N PRO A 83 -7.55 2.11 -1.51
CA PRO A 83 -6.97 1.11 -0.63
C PRO A 83 -5.55 1.53 -0.22
N GLU A 84 -5.29 1.64 1.08
CA GLU A 84 -4.02 2.14 1.61
C GLU A 84 -2.81 1.37 1.10
N TYR A 85 -2.91 0.04 1.02
CA TYR A 85 -1.83 -0.82 0.52
C TYR A 85 -1.49 -0.60 -0.97
N LEU A 86 -2.34 0.11 -1.72
CA LEU A 86 -2.15 0.43 -3.14
C LEU A 86 -1.87 1.92 -3.37
N MET A 87 -1.76 2.72 -2.32
CA MET A 87 -1.38 4.12 -2.41
C MET A 87 0.15 4.26 -2.43
N GLU A 88 0.69 4.96 -3.41
CA GLU A 88 2.10 5.36 -3.43
C GLU A 88 2.25 6.81 -2.99
N ASP A 89 3.21 7.05 -2.09
CA ASP A 89 3.63 8.39 -1.69
C ASP A 89 4.44 9.04 -2.84
N MET A 90 3.93 10.17 -3.34
CA MET A 90 4.55 10.99 -4.39
C MET A 90 5.24 12.24 -3.81
N GLY A 91 5.34 12.34 -2.49
CA GLY A 91 5.99 13.40 -1.76
C GLY A 91 5.02 14.41 -1.16
N SER A 92 5.56 15.20 -0.23
CA SER A 92 4.85 16.25 0.47
C SER A 92 5.45 17.62 0.17
N SER A 93 4.62 18.66 0.16
CA SER A 93 5.07 20.05 0.16
C SER A 93 4.46 20.81 1.34
N PHE A 94 5.25 21.70 1.92
CA PHE A 94 4.86 22.57 3.03
C PHE A 94 5.05 24.02 2.61
N GLY A 95 4.01 24.83 2.76
CA GLY A 95 4.03 26.22 2.34
C GLY A 95 3.21 27.15 3.25
N PRO A 96 3.12 28.43 2.87
CA PRO A 96 2.22 29.39 3.51
C PRO A 96 0.75 28.93 3.46
N ASP A 97 0.38 28.22 2.39
CA ASP A 97 -0.98 27.74 2.13
C ASP A 97 -1.32 26.41 2.82
N GLY A 98 -0.41 25.88 3.65
CA GLY A 98 -0.59 24.66 4.42
C GLY A 98 0.28 23.48 3.96
N GLN A 99 -0.20 22.27 4.22
CA GLN A 99 0.46 21.00 3.91
C GLN A 99 -0.27 20.32 2.74
N THR A 100 0.49 19.86 1.75
CA THR A 100 -0.02 19.04 0.65
C THR A 100 0.72 17.72 0.61
N LEU A 101 -0.01 16.62 0.70
CA LEU A 101 0.50 15.27 0.53
C LEU A 101 0.04 14.74 -0.83
N SER A 102 0.95 14.28 -1.68
CA SER A 102 0.64 13.82 -3.04
C SER A 102 0.72 12.30 -3.11
N PHE A 103 -0.24 11.69 -3.81
CA PHE A 103 -0.37 10.24 -3.91
C PHE A 103 -0.69 9.80 -5.33
N SER A 104 -0.28 8.58 -5.66
CA SER A 104 -0.82 7.81 -6.78
C SER A 104 -1.58 6.60 -6.23
N CYS A 105 -2.68 6.19 -6.86
CA CYS A 105 -3.39 4.96 -6.49
C CYS A 105 -3.26 3.91 -7.58
N LYS A 106 -2.67 2.75 -7.26
CA LYS A 106 -2.51 1.64 -8.22
C LYS A 106 -3.84 1.03 -8.65
N ALA A 107 -4.85 1.06 -7.78
CA ALA A 107 -6.16 0.46 -8.07
C ALA A 107 -6.97 1.22 -9.13
N CYS A 108 -6.92 2.56 -9.13
CA CYS A 108 -7.63 3.39 -10.12
C CYS A 108 -6.72 4.11 -11.13
N GLY A 109 -5.42 4.18 -10.88
CA GLY A 109 -4.43 4.90 -11.70
C GLY A 109 -4.43 6.41 -11.52
N GLU A 110 -5.23 6.94 -10.58
CA GLU A 110 -5.38 8.38 -10.38
C GLU A 110 -4.25 8.95 -9.52
N HIS A 111 -3.84 10.17 -9.84
CA HIS A 111 -2.92 10.98 -9.03
C HIS A 111 -3.72 12.09 -8.36
N PHE A 112 -3.57 12.23 -7.06
CA PHE A 112 -4.32 13.22 -6.28
C PHE A 112 -3.51 13.71 -5.10
N SER A 113 -3.97 14.79 -4.49
CA SER A 113 -3.36 15.35 -3.29
C SER A 113 -4.37 15.47 -2.16
N LYS A 114 -3.91 15.25 -0.93
CA LYS A 114 -4.62 15.60 0.30
C LYS A 114 -4.04 16.92 0.80
N VAL A 115 -4.87 17.96 0.85
CA VAL A 115 -4.46 19.32 1.25
C VAL A 115 -5.09 19.69 2.57
N ASN A 116 -4.24 20.09 3.51
CA ASN A 116 -4.63 20.68 4.78
C ASN A 116 -4.24 22.16 4.78
N LYS A 117 -5.25 23.04 4.84
CA LYS A 117 -5.07 24.50 4.82
C LYS A 117 -4.93 25.12 6.22
N ASP A 118 -5.26 24.36 7.27
CA ASP A 118 -5.19 24.83 8.65
C ASP A 118 -4.26 23.91 9.45
N ARG A 119 -3.09 24.44 9.84
CA ARG A 119 -2.07 23.69 10.57
C ARG A 119 -2.54 23.17 11.93
N HIS A 120 -3.68 23.66 12.43
CA HIS A 120 -4.27 23.25 13.71
C HIS A 120 -5.42 22.25 13.55
N GLN A 121 -5.82 21.89 12.34
CA GLN A 121 -6.85 20.89 12.07
C GLN A 121 -6.26 19.69 11.36
N THR A 122 -6.77 18.49 11.63
CA THR A 122 -6.34 17.25 10.96
C THR A 122 -7.16 16.93 9.71
N ASN A 123 -8.04 17.84 9.28
CA ASN A 123 -8.92 17.63 8.14
C ASN A 123 -8.23 17.92 6.81
N PHE A 124 -7.99 16.85 6.05
CA PHE A 124 -7.52 16.94 4.68
C PHE A 124 -8.68 16.99 3.68
N SER A 125 -8.51 17.81 2.65
CA SER A 125 -9.39 17.87 1.48
C SER A 125 -8.71 17.26 0.27
N PHE A 126 -9.43 16.48 -0.54
CA PHE A 126 -8.89 15.88 -1.75
C PHE A 126 -8.83 16.90 -2.89
N GLN A 127 -7.73 16.89 -3.63
CA GLN A 127 -7.52 17.67 -4.84
C GLN A 127 -7.07 16.75 -5.98
N PRO A 128 -7.84 16.66 -7.08
CA PRO A 128 -9.14 17.30 -7.30
C PRO A 128 -10.23 16.71 -6.39
N ALA A 129 -11.34 17.45 -6.16
CA ALA A 129 -12.38 17.03 -5.21
C ALA A 129 -13.05 15.68 -5.55
N HIS A 130 -13.05 15.28 -6.83
CA HIS A 130 -13.60 13.98 -7.24
C HIS A 130 -12.71 12.79 -6.87
N ALA A 131 -11.45 13.03 -6.51
CA ALA A 131 -10.49 11.99 -6.15
C ALA A 131 -10.69 11.42 -4.74
N GLU A 132 -11.73 11.85 -4.00
CA GLU A 132 -12.06 11.32 -2.67
C GLU A 132 -12.26 9.80 -2.68
N TRP A 133 -12.78 9.25 -3.79
CA TRP A 133 -13.13 7.84 -3.90
C TRP A 133 -12.38 7.16 -5.04
N CYS A 134 -11.77 6.02 -4.74
CA CYS A 134 -11.18 5.14 -5.76
C CYS A 134 -12.23 4.56 -6.71
N PHE A 135 -13.44 4.36 -6.18
CA PHE A 135 -14.61 4.03 -6.97
C PHE A 135 -15.84 4.73 -6.41
N GLN A 136 -16.56 5.44 -7.29
CA GLN A 136 -17.90 5.94 -7.02
C GLN A 136 -18.84 5.52 -8.14
N GLY A 137 -19.90 4.79 -7.80
CA GLY A 137 -20.80 4.25 -8.80
C GLY A 137 -22.01 3.57 -8.20
N ARG A 138 -22.62 2.64 -8.93
CA ARG A 138 -23.74 1.85 -8.41
C ARG A 138 -23.23 0.65 -7.63
N HIS A 139 -24.01 0.25 -6.62
CA HIS A 139 -23.82 -1.04 -5.95
C HIS A 139 -23.92 -2.21 -6.94
N THR A 140 -23.29 -3.32 -6.59
CA THR A 140 -23.36 -4.56 -7.37
C THR A 140 -23.40 -5.78 -6.45
N VAL A 141 -24.27 -6.74 -6.78
CA VAL A 141 -24.33 -8.06 -6.13
C VAL A 141 -23.65 -9.15 -6.98
N LYS A 142 -23.18 -8.79 -8.18
CA LYS A 142 -22.47 -9.70 -9.06
C LYS A 142 -21.04 -9.85 -8.59
N PRO A 143 -20.46 -11.06 -8.63
CA PRO A 143 -19.03 -11.23 -8.38
C PRO A 143 -18.20 -10.26 -9.21
N LEU A 144 -17.24 -9.60 -8.56
CA LEU A 144 -16.26 -8.77 -9.24
C LEU A 144 -15.26 -9.65 -9.98
N LYS A 145 -14.60 -9.09 -10.99
CA LYS A 145 -13.52 -9.79 -11.69
C LYS A 145 -12.39 -10.05 -10.72
N GLU A 146 -11.74 -11.20 -10.88
CA GLU A 146 -10.44 -11.48 -10.25
C GLU A 146 -9.47 -10.34 -10.63
N GLY A 147 -8.84 -9.72 -9.63
CA GLY A 147 -7.98 -8.53 -9.81
C GLY A 147 -8.67 -7.16 -9.76
N ASP A 148 -9.99 -7.05 -9.51
CA ASP A 148 -10.62 -5.73 -9.30
C ASP A 148 -10.27 -5.14 -7.93
N GLU A 149 -9.15 -4.42 -7.84
CA GLU A 149 -8.61 -3.85 -6.59
C GLU A 149 -9.46 -2.72 -5.99
N ARG A 150 -10.42 -2.17 -6.75
CA ARG A 150 -11.28 -1.07 -6.30
C ARG A 150 -12.46 -1.58 -5.47
N ARG A 151 -12.16 -2.37 -4.44
CA ARG A 151 -13.14 -3.06 -3.58
C ARG A 151 -12.63 -3.09 -2.14
N ILE A 152 -13.56 -3.23 -1.20
CA ILE A 152 -13.26 -3.56 0.19
C ILE A 152 -13.12 -5.07 0.31
N CYS A 153 -12.09 -5.51 1.04
CA CYS A 153 -11.86 -6.90 1.36
C CYS A 153 -11.75 -7.06 2.88
N ASN A 154 -12.32 -8.13 3.43
CA ASN A 154 -12.25 -8.41 4.87
C ASN A 154 -10.89 -8.97 5.32
N ASP A 155 -10.05 -9.38 4.37
CA ASP A 155 -8.70 -9.93 4.61
C ASP A 155 -7.60 -8.86 4.49
N VAL A 156 -7.98 -7.58 4.41
CA VAL A 156 -7.07 -6.42 4.38
C VAL A 156 -7.34 -5.57 5.61
N ALA A 157 -6.29 -5.24 6.36
CA ALA A 157 -6.38 -4.38 7.53
C ALA A 157 -5.40 -3.20 7.42
N THR A 158 -5.86 -2.03 7.85
CA THR A 158 -5.06 -0.83 8.02
C THR A 158 -5.17 -0.37 9.46
N ILE A 159 -4.05 -0.31 10.17
CA ILE A 159 -3.98 0.16 11.56
C ILE A 159 -3.25 1.50 11.56
N ASN A 160 -3.95 2.56 11.97
CA ASN A 160 -3.37 3.89 12.08
C ASN A 160 -2.98 4.16 13.53
N ARG A 161 -1.80 4.77 13.72
CA ARG A 161 -1.54 5.51 14.95
C ARG A 161 -2.36 6.80 14.95
N ASN A 162 -2.95 7.11 16.10
CA ASN A 162 -3.63 8.36 16.39
C ASN A 162 -2.70 9.30 17.16
N ASP A 163 -2.95 10.59 17.03
CA ASP A 163 -2.26 11.62 17.81
C ASP A 163 -2.50 11.42 19.32
N GLY A 164 -1.42 11.53 20.10
CA GLY A 164 -1.43 11.36 21.56
C GLY A 164 -1.51 9.92 22.07
N ASP A 165 -1.40 8.91 21.22
CA ASP A 165 -1.36 7.52 21.69
C ASP A 165 -0.15 7.23 22.57
N THR A 166 -0.37 6.41 23.59
CA THR A 166 0.70 5.71 24.32
C THR A 166 1.09 4.41 23.61
N THR A 167 2.30 3.90 23.88
CA THR A 167 2.75 2.56 23.42
C THR A 167 1.73 1.46 23.74
N GLN A 168 1.12 1.47 24.92
CA GLN A 168 0.15 0.44 25.33
C GLN A 168 -1.14 0.50 24.50
N GLN A 169 -1.65 1.70 24.24
CA GLN A 169 -2.86 1.89 23.42
C GLN A 169 -2.61 1.44 21.98
N PHE A 170 -1.46 1.80 21.40
CA PHE A 170 -1.14 1.37 20.05
C PHE A 170 -0.92 -0.14 19.97
N GLN A 171 -0.19 -0.72 20.93
CA GLN A 171 0.03 -2.16 21.04
C GLN A 171 -1.29 -2.93 21.11
N GLN A 172 -2.27 -2.43 21.87
CA GLN A 172 -3.58 -3.07 21.96
C GLN A 172 -4.30 -3.09 20.61
N ARG A 173 -4.29 -1.98 19.87
CA ARG A 173 -4.96 -1.87 18.56
C ARG A 173 -4.45 -2.86 17.52
N LEU A 174 -3.16 -3.20 17.56
CA LEU A 174 -2.58 -4.22 16.68
C LEU A 174 -3.32 -5.56 16.75
N THR A 175 -4.09 -5.82 17.80
CA THR A 175 -4.89 -7.05 17.97
C THR A 175 -6.39 -6.83 18.13
N THR A 176 -6.86 -5.60 18.42
CA THR A 176 -8.30 -5.34 18.61
C THR A 176 -9.00 -4.83 17.34
N GLU A 177 -8.27 -4.21 16.42
CA GLU A 177 -8.85 -3.65 15.18
C GLU A 177 -8.76 -4.63 13.99
N MET A 178 -8.08 -5.76 14.16
CA MET A 178 -8.01 -6.83 13.17
C MET A 178 -7.88 -8.21 13.83
N ASP A 179 -8.26 -9.27 13.12
CA ASP A 179 -7.98 -10.66 13.52
C ASP A 179 -6.73 -11.16 12.78
N PRO A 180 -5.58 -11.32 13.49
CA PRO A 180 -4.31 -11.76 12.91
C PRO A 180 -4.39 -13.09 12.12
N SER A 181 -5.37 -13.95 12.43
CA SER A 181 -5.54 -15.24 11.77
C SER A 181 -6.20 -15.17 10.38
N THR A 182 -6.85 -14.03 10.06
CA THR A 182 -7.62 -13.84 8.83
C THR A 182 -6.99 -12.84 7.86
N VAL A 183 -6.10 -11.98 8.37
CA VAL A 183 -5.50 -10.89 7.59
C VAL A 183 -4.42 -11.42 6.65
N ARG A 184 -4.55 -11.02 5.38
CA ARG A 184 -3.65 -11.32 4.28
C ARG A 184 -2.77 -10.12 3.91
N ILE A 185 -3.29 -8.90 4.02
CA ILE A 185 -2.53 -7.66 3.81
C ILE A 185 -2.68 -6.77 5.05
N LEU A 186 -1.56 -6.35 5.63
CA LEU A 186 -1.54 -5.46 6.78
C LEU A 186 -0.75 -4.19 6.47
N VAL A 187 -1.39 -3.03 6.65
CA VAL A 187 -0.73 -1.73 6.65
C VAL A 187 -0.74 -1.18 8.07
N ILE A 188 0.42 -0.83 8.60
CA ILE A 188 0.55 -0.10 9.86
C ILE A 188 1.24 1.22 9.55
N GLN A 189 0.57 2.33 9.85
CA GLN A 189 1.08 3.65 9.48
C GLN A 189 0.77 4.70 10.54
N ASN A 190 1.53 5.79 10.54
CA ASN A 190 1.18 6.97 11.31
C ASN A 190 0.32 7.91 10.47
N GLY A 191 -0.90 8.19 10.95
CA GLY A 191 -1.95 8.85 10.16
C GLY A 191 -1.69 10.32 9.85
N ASP A 192 -0.80 10.98 10.61
CA ASP A 192 -0.42 12.38 10.44
C ASP A 192 0.75 12.61 9.47
N GLY A 193 1.42 11.52 9.05
CA GLY A 193 2.59 11.56 8.16
C GLY A 193 3.89 12.02 8.83
N PHE A 194 3.89 12.29 10.14
CA PHE A 194 5.09 12.65 10.88
C PHE A 194 5.67 11.42 11.57
N TYR A 195 6.99 11.38 11.69
CA TYR A 195 7.65 10.34 12.46
C TYR A 195 7.65 10.72 13.94
N ASP A 196 7.21 9.80 14.80
CA ASP A 196 7.16 9.98 16.25
C ASP A 196 7.75 8.74 16.91
N ASP A 197 8.84 8.94 17.65
CA ASP A 197 9.61 7.92 18.36
C ASP A 197 9.16 7.71 19.80
N THR A 198 8.16 8.46 20.30
CA THR A 198 7.67 8.31 21.68
C THR A 198 6.83 7.05 21.90
N VAL A 199 6.42 6.39 20.81
CA VAL A 199 5.54 5.22 20.79
C VAL A 199 6.27 4.04 20.16
N GLU A 200 6.64 3.06 20.97
CA GLU A 200 7.56 1.97 20.56
C GLU A 200 6.95 0.57 20.78
N PRO A 201 5.85 0.20 20.10
CA PRO A 201 5.25 -1.12 20.21
C PRO A 201 6.18 -2.25 19.75
N VAL A 202 5.77 -3.47 20.04
CA VAL A 202 6.37 -4.71 19.55
C VAL A 202 5.46 -5.35 18.52
N LEU A 203 5.98 -5.60 17.32
CA LEU A 203 5.33 -6.42 16.31
C LEU A 203 5.80 -7.87 16.46
N ASP A 204 5.08 -8.62 17.28
CA ASP A 204 5.27 -10.05 17.45
C ASP A 204 3.90 -10.75 17.46
N LEU A 205 3.37 -11.03 16.27
CA LEU A 205 2.05 -11.62 16.07
C LEU A 205 2.14 -12.87 15.20
N HIS A 206 1.36 -13.90 15.56
CA HIS A 206 1.16 -15.06 14.70
C HIS A 206 0.11 -14.73 13.63
N MET A 207 0.55 -14.57 12.38
CA MET A 207 -0.27 -14.20 11.23
C MET A 207 -0.09 -15.20 10.07
N PRO A 208 -0.78 -16.36 10.12
CA PRO A 208 -0.55 -17.48 9.20
C PRO A 208 -0.93 -17.21 7.74
N LEU A 209 -1.77 -16.19 7.50
CA LEU A 209 -2.24 -15.81 6.16
C LEU A 209 -1.59 -14.55 5.60
N LEU A 210 -0.74 -13.86 6.37
CA LEU A 210 -0.13 -12.60 5.94
C LEU A 210 0.79 -12.82 4.72
N GLU A 211 0.45 -12.18 3.62
CA GLU A 211 1.19 -12.19 2.35
C GLU A 211 1.96 -10.89 2.12
N GLU A 212 1.44 -9.77 2.64
CA GLU A 212 2.01 -8.43 2.45
C GLU A 212 1.92 -7.61 3.74
N LEU A 213 3.04 -6.99 4.12
CA LEU A 213 3.17 -6.09 5.26
C LEU A 213 3.76 -4.75 4.84
N GLN A 214 3.09 -3.66 5.20
CA GLN A 214 3.59 -2.30 5.01
C GLN A 214 3.70 -1.58 6.36
N LEU A 215 4.89 -1.12 6.72
CA LEU A 215 5.19 -0.34 7.93
C LEU A 215 5.66 1.06 7.53
N ILE A 216 4.80 2.07 7.66
CA ILE A 216 5.02 3.39 7.09
C ILE A 216 5.01 4.48 8.18
N ASN A 217 6.16 5.11 8.43
CA ASN A 217 6.30 6.20 9.41
C ASN A 217 5.91 5.80 10.84
N VAL A 218 6.20 4.56 11.24
CA VAL A 218 5.84 4.02 12.55
C VAL A 218 7.08 3.49 13.27
N CYS A 219 7.22 3.89 14.53
CA CYS A 219 8.26 3.39 15.40
C CYS A 219 7.87 2.03 15.99
N PHE A 220 8.85 1.14 16.13
CA PHE A 220 8.73 -0.16 16.81
C PHE A 220 10.02 -0.38 17.61
N SER A 221 9.88 -0.87 18.84
CA SER A 221 11.05 -1.32 19.62
C SER A 221 11.55 -2.67 19.14
N LYS A 222 10.64 -3.53 18.63
CA LYS A 222 10.96 -4.86 18.14
C LYS A 222 10.00 -5.31 17.04
N ILE A 223 10.53 -5.95 16.01
CA ILE A 223 9.77 -6.57 14.91
C ILE A 223 10.24 -8.02 14.74
N VAL A 224 9.30 -8.98 14.79
CA VAL A 224 9.58 -10.41 14.61
C VAL A 224 8.74 -10.98 13.48
N LEU A 225 9.38 -11.30 12.38
CA LEU A 225 8.79 -11.88 11.17
C LEU A 225 9.59 -13.12 10.78
N ASN A 226 9.00 -14.30 10.94
CA ASN A 226 9.66 -15.56 10.63
C ASN A 226 8.67 -16.63 10.18
N ASP A 227 9.15 -17.73 9.60
CA ASP A 227 8.29 -18.77 9.05
C ASP A 227 7.33 -19.41 10.07
N ALA A 228 7.62 -19.37 11.37
CA ALA A 228 6.72 -19.89 12.40
C ALA A 228 5.51 -18.97 12.65
N LYS A 229 5.68 -17.65 12.45
CA LYS A 229 4.66 -16.63 12.73
C LYS A 229 3.99 -16.13 11.45
N THR A 230 4.74 -15.94 10.37
CA THR A 230 4.31 -15.32 9.11
C THR A 230 4.76 -16.17 7.90
N PRO A 231 4.36 -17.45 7.81
CA PRO A 231 4.86 -18.41 6.80
C PRO A 231 4.59 -18.01 5.34
N ARG A 232 3.61 -17.13 5.10
CA ARG A 232 3.20 -16.71 3.76
C ARG A 232 3.72 -15.34 3.34
N LEU A 233 4.48 -14.67 4.21
CA LEU A 233 4.92 -13.31 3.95
C LEU A 233 5.81 -13.28 2.71
N SER A 234 5.32 -12.56 1.70
CA SER A 234 5.90 -12.52 0.36
C SER A 234 6.37 -11.11 -0.03
N THR A 235 5.71 -10.08 0.50
CA THR A 235 6.06 -8.68 0.24
C THR A 235 6.20 -7.94 1.56
N ILE A 236 7.29 -7.19 1.72
CA ILE A 236 7.47 -6.28 2.84
C ILE A 236 7.90 -4.90 2.35
N GLU A 237 7.21 -3.89 2.84
CA GLU A 237 7.57 -2.49 2.67
C GLU A 237 7.75 -1.82 4.02
N MET A 238 8.86 -1.12 4.18
CA MET A 238 9.19 -0.40 5.41
C MET A 238 9.70 0.99 5.06
N GLN A 239 9.19 2.01 5.76
CA GLN A 239 9.60 3.39 5.58
C GLN A 239 9.74 4.08 6.95
N ASN A 240 10.89 4.74 7.15
CA ASN A 240 11.20 5.50 8.36
C ASN A 240 11.11 4.62 9.62
N LEU A 241 11.93 3.57 9.69
CA LEU A 241 12.06 2.75 10.90
C LEU A 241 13.13 3.35 11.84
N PRO A 242 12.94 3.28 13.18
CA PRO A 242 13.93 3.74 14.15
C PRO A 242 15.25 3.00 14.00
N ASP A 243 16.35 3.68 14.31
CA ASP A 243 17.67 3.06 14.31
C ASP A 243 17.81 2.01 15.43
N GLU A 244 17.09 2.18 16.54
CA GLU A 244 17.10 1.28 17.71
C GLU A 244 15.97 0.23 17.68
N CYS A 245 15.67 -0.35 16.51
CA CYS A 245 14.70 -1.45 16.38
C CYS A 245 15.38 -2.82 16.50
N ASP A 246 14.93 -3.68 17.43
CA ASP A 246 15.31 -5.10 17.45
C ASP A 246 14.58 -5.86 16.32
N MET A 247 15.29 -6.16 15.22
CA MET A 247 14.70 -6.72 14.00
C MET A 247 15.07 -8.20 13.80
N GLU A 248 14.05 -9.04 13.69
CA GLU A 248 14.16 -10.41 13.20
C GLU A 248 13.31 -10.57 11.92
N LEU A 249 13.96 -10.75 10.76
CA LEU A 249 13.30 -11.03 9.49
C LEU A 249 13.84 -12.31 8.85
N LYS A 250 13.18 -13.43 9.11
CA LYS A 250 13.56 -14.79 8.69
C LYS A 250 12.41 -15.51 7.98
N CYS A 251 11.97 -14.92 6.86
CA CYS A 251 10.87 -15.44 6.03
C CYS A 251 11.40 -16.07 4.74
N SER A 252 11.20 -17.38 4.57
CA SER A 252 11.72 -18.13 3.41
C SER A 252 11.00 -17.82 2.09
N ASN A 253 9.73 -17.40 2.18
CA ASN A 253 8.87 -17.09 1.03
C ASN A 253 8.92 -15.63 0.57
N LEU A 254 9.80 -14.80 1.15
CA LEU A 254 9.89 -13.38 0.80
C LEU A 254 10.33 -13.20 -0.66
N ARG A 255 9.51 -12.51 -1.45
CA ARG A 255 9.69 -12.23 -2.89
C ARG A 255 10.11 -10.78 -3.15
N ASP A 256 9.50 -9.83 -2.45
CA ASP A 256 9.71 -8.41 -2.68
C ASP A 256 10.05 -7.72 -1.35
N PHE A 257 11.25 -7.15 -1.29
CA PHE A 257 11.74 -6.39 -0.14
C PHE A 257 11.96 -4.93 -0.53
N ASN A 258 11.33 -4.01 0.19
CA ASN A 258 11.50 -2.57 0.04
C ASN A 258 11.70 -1.90 1.40
N CYS A 259 12.86 -1.28 1.63
CA CYS A 259 13.14 -0.57 2.87
C CYS A 259 13.69 0.84 2.60
N ARG A 260 13.05 1.85 3.17
CA ARG A 260 13.36 3.27 2.97
C ARG A 260 13.64 3.91 4.31
N HIS A 261 14.75 4.65 4.42
CA HIS A 261 15.11 5.43 5.60
C HIS A 261 15.20 4.61 6.88
N HIS A 262 16.29 3.85 7.02
CA HIS A 262 16.66 3.17 8.26
C HIS A 262 18.18 3.14 8.34
N HIS A 263 18.77 3.75 9.37
CA HIS A 263 20.22 3.92 9.49
C HIS A 263 20.80 3.16 10.70
N GLY A 264 19.96 2.39 11.41
CA GLY A 264 20.35 1.51 12.50
C GLY A 264 21.17 0.31 12.03
N ASP A 265 21.42 -0.59 12.98
CA ASP A 265 22.12 -1.84 12.70
C ASP A 265 21.32 -2.71 11.71
N CYS A 266 21.90 -2.92 10.53
CA CYS A 266 21.30 -3.66 9.44
C CYS A 266 21.84 -5.09 9.30
N GLU A 267 22.53 -5.66 10.30
CA GLU A 267 23.01 -7.05 10.28
C GLU A 267 21.90 -8.07 9.95
N TRP A 268 20.67 -7.80 10.42
CA TRP A 268 19.48 -8.61 10.14
C TRP A 268 19.17 -8.76 8.64
N VAL A 269 19.63 -7.84 7.79
CA VAL A 269 19.44 -7.91 6.34
C VAL A 269 20.19 -9.11 5.76
N GLN A 270 21.38 -9.42 6.27
CA GLN A 270 22.13 -10.59 5.78
C GLN A 270 21.44 -11.89 6.22
N ASP A 271 20.96 -11.96 7.46
CA ASP A 271 20.14 -13.06 7.96
C ASP A 271 18.88 -13.29 7.10
N MET A 272 18.23 -12.20 6.67
CA MET A 272 17.09 -12.25 5.75
C MET A 272 17.50 -12.83 4.39
N LEU A 273 18.59 -12.33 3.79
CA LEU A 273 19.08 -12.79 2.49
C LEU A 273 19.50 -14.26 2.50
N ASP A 274 20.07 -14.73 3.62
CA ASP A 274 20.47 -16.12 3.80
C ASP A 274 19.26 -17.05 4.03
N THR A 275 18.15 -16.52 4.55
CA THR A 275 16.92 -17.29 4.83
C THR A 275 15.97 -17.37 3.63
N THR A 276 15.83 -16.30 2.85
CA THR A 276 14.90 -16.27 1.71
C THR A 276 15.37 -17.11 0.54
N HIS A 277 14.44 -17.81 -0.11
CA HIS A 277 14.69 -18.62 -1.30
C HIS A 277 13.89 -18.15 -2.53
N GLN A 278 12.94 -17.23 -2.34
CA GLN A 278 12.00 -16.79 -3.36
C GLN A 278 12.18 -15.32 -3.76
N LEU A 279 13.21 -14.64 -3.23
CA LEU A 279 13.42 -13.21 -3.45
C LEU A 279 13.60 -12.90 -4.93
N VAL A 280 12.77 -11.99 -5.44
CA VAL A 280 12.74 -11.49 -6.82
C VAL A 280 13.29 -10.08 -6.91
N SER A 281 12.98 -9.24 -5.92
CA SER A 281 13.33 -7.81 -5.90
C SER A 281 13.84 -7.40 -4.53
N PHE A 282 15.00 -6.76 -4.50
CA PHE A 282 15.57 -6.10 -3.33
C PHE A 282 15.71 -4.61 -3.61
N ARG A 283 14.98 -3.76 -2.87
CA ARG A 283 14.95 -2.30 -3.05
C ARG A 283 15.26 -1.60 -1.74
N THR A 284 16.19 -0.66 -1.78
CA THR A 284 16.52 0.17 -0.63
C THR A 284 16.71 1.63 -1.01
N TYR A 285 16.31 2.52 -0.12
CA TYR A 285 16.65 3.93 -0.18
C TYR A 285 17.11 4.41 1.19
N LYS A 286 18.36 4.89 1.32
CA LYS A 286 18.92 5.31 2.62
C LYS A 286 18.81 4.21 3.69
N LEU A 287 19.30 3.01 3.34
CA LEU A 287 19.47 1.91 4.27
C LEU A 287 20.94 1.86 4.71
N GLY A 288 21.18 1.76 6.02
CA GLY A 288 22.50 1.69 6.68
C GLY A 288 23.27 0.40 6.43
N LEU A 289 23.43 0.01 5.16
CA LEU A 289 24.21 -1.16 4.77
C LEU A 289 25.70 -0.81 4.71
N ASP A 290 26.52 -1.59 5.42
CA ASP A 290 27.99 -1.55 5.30
C ASP A 290 28.48 -2.59 4.29
N GLU A 291 28.03 -3.84 4.43
CA GLU A 291 28.29 -4.92 3.48
C GLU A 291 27.01 -5.69 3.15
N VAL A 292 26.91 -6.25 1.94
CA VAL A 292 25.78 -7.09 1.55
C VAL A 292 26.17 -8.22 0.61
N LYS A 293 25.71 -9.43 0.90
CA LYS A 293 26.02 -10.65 0.14
C LYS A 293 24.73 -11.30 -0.36
N PHE A 294 24.54 -11.29 -1.67
CA PHE A 294 23.46 -12.01 -2.34
C PHE A 294 23.94 -13.41 -2.70
N GLY A 295 23.47 -14.43 -2.01
CA GLY A 295 23.94 -15.81 -2.21
C GLY A 295 23.52 -16.44 -3.54
N PRO A 296 24.16 -17.56 -3.94
CA PRO A 296 23.82 -18.29 -5.17
C PRO A 296 22.47 -19.03 -5.09
N HIS A 297 21.93 -19.24 -3.88
CA HIS A 297 20.61 -19.80 -3.65
C HIS A 297 19.47 -18.86 -4.09
N LEU A 298 19.74 -17.55 -4.21
CA LEU A 298 18.82 -16.53 -4.70
C LEU A 298 18.64 -16.61 -6.22
N ALA A 299 18.22 -17.77 -6.72
CA ALA A 299 18.03 -18.03 -8.15
C ALA A 299 16.87 -17.22 -8.75
N MET A 300 15.91 -16.79 -7.93
CA MET A 300 14.77 -15.99 -8.38
C MET A 300 15.06 -14.49 -8.41
N LEU A 301 16.19 -14.04 -7.85
CA LEU A 301 16.52 -12.62 -7.70
C LEU A 301 16.86 -12.01 -9.06
N LYS A 302 16.01 -11.09 -9.50
CA LYS A 302 16.12 -10.39 -10.79
C LYS A 302 16.59 -8.97 -10.64
N HIS A 303 16.19 -8.30 -9.57
CA HIS A 303 16.42 -6.87 -9.41
C HIS A 303 17.01 -6.51 -8.05
N ILE A 304 18.14 -5.80 -8.09
CA ILE A 304 18.75 -5.19 -6.92
C ILE A 304 18.80 -3.69 -7.18
N TYR A 305 18.13 -2.92 -6.34
CA TYR A 305 18.14 -1.47 -6.36
C TYR A 305 18.60 -0.96 -5.00
N ILE A 306 19.81 -0.44 -4.93
CA ILE A 306 20.36 0.18 -3.74
C ILE A 306 20.57 1.66 -4.05
N HIS A 307 19.89 2.51 -3.31
CA HIS A 307 19.94 3.95 -3.52
C HIS A 307 20.31 4.66 -2.21
N ARG A 308 21.34 5.52 -2.23
CA ARG A 308 21.76 6.32 -1.06
C ARG A 308 22.12 5.48 0.19
N SER A 309 22.63 4.27 0.00
CA SER A 309 23.35 3.55 1.07
C SER A 309 24.76 4.10 1.13
N ASP A 310 24.91 5.24 1.82
CA ASP A 310 26.12 6.06 1.76
C ASP A 310 27.35 5.34 2.36
N CYS A 311 27.15 4.41 3.30
CA CYS A 311 28.20 3.61 3.97
C CYS A 311 28.55 2.29 3.26
N LEU A 312 27.83 1.90 2.19
CA LEU A 312 28.00 0.60 1.55
C LEU A 312 29.39 0.46 0.91
N CYS A 313 30.20 -0.46 1.45
CA CYS A 313 31.60 -0.64 1.07
C CYS A 313 31.91 -1.99 0.36
N ASP A 314 31.23 -3.10 0.69
CA ASP A 314 31.39 -4.40 -0.02
C ASP A 314 30.05 -4.97 -0.52
N VAL A 315 30.02 -5.34 -1.79
CA VAL A 315 28.87 -6.01 -2.42
C VAL A 315 29.31 -7.33 -3.05
N VAL A 316 28.67 -8.43 -2.66
CA VAL A 316 28.88 -9.74 -3.29
C VAL A 316 27.62 -10.18 -4.02
N LEU A 317 27.73 -10.33 -5.34
CA LEU A 317 26.66 -10.77 -6.22
C LEU A 317 26.86 -12.24 -6.56
N GLY A 318 26.11 -13.13 -5.91
CA GLY A 318 26.05 -14.57 -6.16
C GLY A 318 24.84 -15.00 -7.01
N ALA A 319 23.83 -14.14 -7.16
CA ALA A 319 22.56 -14.45 -7.83
C ALA A 319 22.79 -14.78 -9.32
N PRO A 320 22.45 -16.00 -9.79
CA PRO A 320 22.79 -16.47 -11.14
C PRO A 320 21.91 -15.89 -12.25
N HIS A 321 20.69 -15.44 -11.92
CA HIS A 321 19.68 -14.97 -12.87
C HIS A 321 19.34 -13.47 -12.74
N LEU A 322 20.25 -12.70 -12.13
CA LEU A 322 20.12 -11.26 -12.01
C LEU A 322 19.88 -10.64 -13.39
N GLN A 323 19.01 -9.64 -13.45
CA GLN A 323 18.66 -8.88 -14.65
C GLN A 323 19.06 -7.41 -14.53
N TYR A 324 18.94 -6.85 -13.32
CA TYR A 324 19.22 -5.43 -13.09
C TYR A 324 19.94 -5.22 -11.75
N LEU A 325 21.02 -4.44 -11.79
CA LEU A 325 21.75 -3.93 -10.63
C LEU A 325 21.81 -2.40 -10.71
N ARG A 326 21.10 -1.73 -9.80
CA ARG A 326 21.21 -0.29 -9.61
C ARG A 326 21.93 0.01 -8.32
N LEU A 327 23.06 0.70 -8.41
CA LEU A 327 23.82 1.23 -7.29
C LEU A 327 23.85 2.74 -7.45
N GLN A 328 22.81 3.43 -7.01
CA GLN A 328 22.66 4.87 -7.21
C GLN A 328 23.06 5.64 -5.94
N GLY A 329 23.84 6.71 -6.08
CA GLY A 329 24.23 7.53 -4.92
C GLY A 329 24.94 6.76 -3.81
N CYS A 330 25.70 5.71 -4.14
CA CYS A 330 26.50 4.94 -3.19
C CYS A 330 27.93 5.50 -3.24
N TYR A 331 28.42 6.11 -2.16
CA TYR A 331 29.66 6.91 -2.19
C TYR A 331 30.90 6.22 -1.63
N SER A 332 30.72 5.09 -0.94
CA SER A 332 31.79 4.39 -0.22
C SER A 332 32.13 3.02 -0.80
N LEU A 333 31.75 2.75 -2.06
CA LEU A 333 31.86 1.41 -2.64
C LEU A 333 33.31 1.05 -2.97
N GLU A 334 33.92 0.24 -2.11
CA GLU A 334 35.34 -0.16 -2.21
C GLU A 334 35.52 -1.49 -2.93
N SER A 335 34.61 -2.45 -2.71
CA SER A 335 34.69 -3.80 -3.24
C SER A 335 33.36 -4.25 -3.85
N LEU A 336 33.45 -4.90 -5.01
CA LEU A 336 32.32 -5.57 -5.65
C LEU A 336 32.81 -6.88 -6.25
N LYS A 337 32.14 -7.99 -5.92
CA LYS A 337 32.49 -9.34 -6.38
C LYS A 337 31.31 -9.96 -7.11
N ILE A 338 31.52 -10.44 -8.35
CA ILE A 338 30.50 -11.12 -9.14
C ILE A 338 30.83 -12.61 -9.22
N LYS A 339 29.91 -13.46 -8.74
CA LYS A 339 29.99 -14.92 -8.71
C LYS A 339 28.64 -15.55 -9.09
N PRO A 340 28.61 -16.77 -9.64
CA PRO A 340 29.71 -17.39 -10.38
C PRO A 340 30.03 -16.59 -11.67
N LYS A 341 31.12 -16.95 -12.35
CA LYS A 341 31.49 -16.35 -13.64
C LYS A 341 30.47 -16.65 -14.75
N GLY A 342 29.72 -17.75 -14.63
CA GLY A 342 28.57 -18.08 -15.46
C GLY A 342 27.27 -17.50 -14.89
N GLY A 343 26.20 -17.46 -15.70
CA GLY A 343 24.89 -16.90 -15.32
C GLY A 343 24.33 -15.99 -16.39
N SER A 344 23.17 -15.39 -16.14
CA SER A 344 22.58 -14.39 -17.05
C SER A 344 23.43 -13.12 -17.09
N ARG A 345 23.35 -12.44 -18.23
CA ARG A 345 23.78 -11.04 -18.35
C ARG A 345 22.76 -10.15 -17.62
N PHE A 346 23.23 -9.07 -17.01
CA PHE A 346 22.42 -8.09 -16.30
C PHE A 346 22.88 -6.67 -16.61
N THR A 347 21.93 -5.75 -16.60
CA THR A 347 22.18 -4.32 -16.76
C THR A 347 22.66 -3.72 -15.44
N VAL A 348 23.64 -2.84 -15.53
CA VAL A 348 24.20 -2.10 -14.40
C VAL A 348 24.00 -0.60 -14.59
N GLU A 349 23.47 0.05 -13.55
CA GLU A 349 23.38 1.51 -13.45
C GLU A 349 24.06 1.97 -12.16
N THR A 350 24.99 2.92 -12.27
CA THR A 350 25.78 3.45 -11.14
C THR A 350 25.70 4.97 -11.03
N VAL A 351 24.56 5.56 -11.40
CA VAL A 351 24.37 7.02 -11.46
C VAL A 351 24.67 7.67 -10.11
N ASN A 352 25.44 8.76 -10.14
CA ASN A 352 25.82 9.54 -8.96
C ASN A 352 26.54 8.73 -7.86
N SER A 353 27.16 7.60 -8.19
CA SER A 353 27.92 6.79 -7.23
C SER A 353 29.43 7.04 -7.35
N ASN A 354 30.12 6.98 -6.22
CA ASN A 354 31.58 7.03 -6.17
C ASN A 354 32.10 5.60 -5.93
N MET A 355 32.84 5.07 -6.90
CA MET A 355 33.30 3.68 -6.91
C MET A 355 34.81 3.61 -6.99
N SER A 356 35.40 2.66 -6.26
CA SER A 356 36.84 2.40 -6.36
C SER A 356 37.24 1.93 -7.77
N GLN A 357 38.51 2.13 -8.13
CA GLN A 357 39.08 1.60 -9.38
C GLN A 357 38.94 0.08 -9.50
N GLN A 358 38.95 -0.63 -8.36
CA GLN A 358 38.76 -2.07 -8.31
C GLN A 358 37.33 -2.48 -8.68
N VAL A 359 36.33 -1.74 -8.20
CA VAL A 359 34.92 -1.97 -8.55
C VAL A 359 34.70 -1.72 -10.04
N ILE A 360 35.18 -0.59 -10.56
CA ILE A 360 35.10 -0.26 -11.99
C ILE A 360 35.74 -1.36 -12.84
N LYS A 361 36.94 -1.82 -12.46
CA LYS A 361 37.63 -2.92 -13.14
C LYS A 361 36.84 -4.22 -13.09
N THR A 362 36.16 -4.51 -11.98
CA THR A 362 35.35 -5.74 -11.86
C THR A 362 34.12 -5.68 -12.77
N LEU A 363 33.42 -4.56 -12.81
CA LEU A 363 32.26 -4.36 -13.68
C LEU A 363 32.66 -4.46 -15.17
N LYS A 364 33.72 -3.75 -15.58
CA LYS A 364 34.19 -3.75 -16.99
C LYS A 364 34.67 -5.11 -17.48
N ASN A 365 35.26 -5.94 -16.62
CA ASN A 365 35.81 -7.24 -17.01
C ASN A 365 34.83 -8.40 -16.83
N SER A 366 33.63 -8.15 -16.30
CA SER A 366 32.63 -9.20 -16.09
C SER A 366 31.88 -9.50 -17.39
N PRO A 367 31.85 -10.76 -17.87
CA PRO A 367 31.10 -11.12 -19.08
C PRO A 367 29.57 -11.04 -18.88
N ARG A 368 29.13 -10.91 -17.63
CA ARG A 368 27.71 -10.80 -17.24
C ARG A 368 27.21 -9.36 -17.24
N VAL A 369 28.08 -8.35 -17.27
CA VAL A 369 27.65 -6.95 -17.14
C VAL A 369 27.32 -6.34 -18.50
N MET A 370 26.22 -5.58 -18.53
CA MET A 370 25.82 -4.69 -19.63
C MET A 370 25.62 -3.30 -19.04
N TRP A 371 26.13 -2.24 -19.67
CA TRP A 371 25.86 -0.89 -19.19
C TRP A 371 24.55 -0.37 -19.78
N ASP A 372 23.77 0.31 -18.95
CA ASP A 372 22.57 1.01 -19.41
C ASP A 372 23.01 2.20 -20.28
N GLY A 373 22.84 2.12 -21.60
CA GLY A 373 23.23 3.16 -22.56
C GLY A 373 24.26 2.79 -23.63
N ASP A 374 24.74 1.54 -23.72
CA ASP A 374 25.66 1.10 -24.79
C ASP A 374 24.92 0.84 -26.14
N GLU A 375 24.32 1.88 -26.74
CA GLU A 375 24.54 2.07 -28.18
C GLU A 375 25.88 2.82 -28.28
N VAL A 376 26.92 2.06 -28.60
CA VAL A 376 28.28 2.57 -28.75
C VAL A 376 28.30 3.44 -30.02
N ASP A 377 28.06 4.73 -29.87
CA ASP A 377 28.42 5.70 -30.91
C ASP A 377 29.93 5.92 -30.80
N GLU A 378 30.70 5.32 -31.72
CA GLU A 378 32.16 5.36 -31.76
C GLU A 378 32.75 6.78 -32.01
N HIS A 379 31.93 7.83 -31.93
CA HIS A 379 32.32 9.21 -32.20
C HIS A 379 31.77 10.22 -31.18
N ALA A 380 32.15 10.11 -29.91
CA ALA A 380 31.99 11.22 -28.96
C ALA A 380 33.24 11.41 -28.11
N GLY A 381 34.23 12.10 -28.69
CA GLY A 381 35.27 12.76 -27.92
C GLY A 381 34.67 13.91 -27.09
N VAL A 382 35.15 14.04 -25.86
CA VAL A 382 35.20 15.27 -25.06
C VAL A 382 33.90 16.10 -25.02
N GLY A 383 33.03 15.83 -24.05
CA GLY A 383 31.90 16.71 -23.75
C GLY A 383 31.25 16.39 -22.41
N GLY A 384 31.74 16.99 -21.33
CA GLY A 384 31.07 17.00 -20.03
C GLY A 384 29.76 17.79 -20.10
N SER A 385 28.79 17.43 -19.27
CA SER A 385 27.47 18.06 -19.30
C SER A 385 27.54 19.52 -18.80
N PRO A 386 26.62 20.41 -19.23
CA PRO A 386 26.58 21.80 -18.74
C PRO A 386 26.42 21.92 -17.22
N MET A 387 25.89 20.88 -16.57
CA MET A 387 25.67 20.83 -15.13
C MET A 387 26.97 20.55 -14.35
N GLU A 388 27.93 19.83 -14.94
CA GLU A 388 29.26 19.60 -14.36
C GLU A 388 30.14 20.86 -14.43
N ALA A 389 29.93 21.72 -15.43
CA ALA A 389 30.66 22.99 -15.55
C ALA A 389 30.25 24.00 -14.45
N MET A 390 29.01 23.94 -13.98
CA MET A 390 28.48 24.86 -12.97
C MET A 390 29.02 24.55 -11.55
N PHE A 391 29.31 23.29 -11.26
CA PHE A 391 29.88 22.87 -9.96
C PHE A 391 31.38 23.19 -9.81
N ARG A 392 32.13 23.33 -10.90
CA ARG A 392 33.57 23.71 -10.84
C ARG A 392 33.81 25.19 -10.56
N MET A 393 32.78 26.03 -10.56
CA MET A 393 32.92 27.49 -10.35
C MET A 393 32.62 27.95 -8.91
N MET A 394 32.32 27.03 -7.97
CA MET A 394 32.00 27.38 -6.57
C MET A 394 32.90 26.74 -5.50
N HIS A 395 34.11 26.27 -5.85
CA HIS A 395 35.13 25.89 -4.86
C HIS A 395 36.51 26.38 -5.27
#